data_AF-A0A1G1T851-F1
#
_entry.id   AF-A0A1G1T851-F1
#
_cell.length_a   1.000
_cell.length_b   1.000
_cell.length_c   1.000
_cell.angle_alpha   90.00
_cell.angle_beta   90.00
_cell.angle_gamma   90.00
#
_symmetry.space_group_name_H-M   'P 1'
#
loop_
_entity.id
_entity.type
_entity.pdbx_description
1 polymer ?
#
loop_
_entity_poly.entity_id
_entity_poly.type
_entity_poly.pdbx_seq_one_letter_code
_entity_poly.pdbx_strand_id
1 'polypeptide(L)'
;MAAFYDTNRPLFVPAPLADIIGMLRTWGFDDRAVMDYHDKYGDFFDFLATAPVYDEDLTPDDFVPVNQRLFRTRVGARYAKDIIANSLGAGIIECDKLFYPERRNKAGEVIRPGKSLGYRFAPAFRGKLIALNFLKPEVLGRKLDLRTAAKRAERAARAEATGDQLLVRIEADVNRLRIHRDQALARNEAVYERTLAFLTEHRTLLARTTCPMEYYNYLLDLARNTDEAITLPARKDVAKRLKTARMKAEKLATPAAPTWYQAMEESITASHDRNLVTVEQLASGHFQDVTRPDPESRVFTMLTSLATESRANLYHVDYPGERLFNLDIRNCQPFLLNVLLKRRYADNGLPYPADVMRYRQQTAVGMFYEDTANAHGLSATAKRERKEFKGRMFGSVFFGETRHTEASQLGQWFMKNYPSVYALIWASKRHDYTQLAIKLQRIEAGLVVDTVLPALQAQGIWCASIHDSIICRERDVPVAMALLSQAFEAAAGIAPSIEAVPLDGN
;
A
#
# COMPACT_ATOMS: atom_id res chain seq x y z
N MET A 1 16.37 11.68 39.76
CA MET A 1 16.70 11.97 38.35
C MET A 1 15.41 11.95 37.57
N ALA A 2 15.02 13.04 36.89
CA ALA A 2 13.88 12.98 35.97
C ALA A 2 14.27 12.06 34.80
N ALA A 3 13.41 11.12 34.43
CA ALA A 3 13.65 10.29 33.25
C ALA A 3 13.79 11.21 32.02
N PHE A 4 14.90 11.10 31.30
CA PHE A 4 15.07 11.80 30.02
C PHE A 4 13.96 11.35 29.07
N TYR A 5 13.25 12.30 28.46
CA TYR A 5 12.25 11.97 27.44
C TYR A 5 13.00 11.58 26.17
N ASP A 6 12.69 10.42 25.64
CA ASP A 6 13.17 9.96 24.35
C ASP A 6 11.99 9.58 23.46
N THR A 7 12.14 9.79 22.15
CA THR A 7 11.15 9.39 21.15
C THR A 7 11.82 8.48 20.15
N ASN A 8 11.20 7.34 19.89
CA ASN A 8 11.66 6.42 18.85
C ASN A 8 11.17 6.83 17.46
N ARG A 9 10.52 7.99 17.33
CA ARG A 9 10.00 8.50 16.06
C ARG A 9 11.17 8.91 15.14
N PRO A 10 11.30 8.28 13.96
CA PRO A 10 12.24 8.75 12.95
C PRO A 10 11.68 9.97 12.20
N LEU A 11 12.58 10.79 11.67
CA LEU A 11 12.31 11.81 10.65
C LEU A 11 12.96 11.36 9.34
N PHE A 12 12.24 11.40 8.22
CA PHE A 12 12.78 10.96 6.93
C PHE A 12 13.22 12.16 6.08
N VAL A 13 14.47 12.20 5.66
CA VAL A 13 14.94 13.27 4.76
C VAL A 13 15.68 12.70 3.55
N PRO A 14 15.70 13.38 2.41
CA PRO A 14 16.58 13.00 1.30
C PRO A 14 18.04 12.95 1.77
N ALA A 15 18.80 11.96 1.31
CA ALA A 15 20.21 11.79 1.67
C ALA A 15 21.09 13.06 1.51
N PRO A 16 20.91 13.92 0.48
CA PRO A 16 21.64 15.19 0.39
C PRO A 16 21.41 16.17 1.56
N LEU A 17 20.35 15.96 2.34
CA LEU A 17 19.98 16.74 3.52
C LEU A 17 20.26 16.01 4.84
N ALA A 18 21.14 15.00 4.83
CA ALA A 18 21.49 14.24 6.03
C ALA A 18 22.09 15.11 7.15
N ASP A 19 22.92 16.09 6.76
CA ASP A 19 23.57 17.00 7.70
C ASP A 19 22.81 18.33 7.83
N ILE A 20 21.62 18.26 8.42
CA ILE A 20 20.82 19.46 8.72
C ILE A 20 21.61 20.42 9.64
N ILE A 21 22.42 19.90 10.56
CA ILE A 21 23.22 20.70 11.49
C ILE A 21 24.25 21.54 10.73
N GLY A 22 25.05 20.91 9.87
CA GLY A 22 26.02 21.58 9.01
C GLY A 22 25.34 22.60 8.11
N MET A 23 24.22 22.24 7.49
CA MET A 23 23.41 23.15 6.66
C MET A 23 23.02 24.41 7.44
N LEU A 24 22.45 24.28 8.65
CA LEU A 24 22.06 25.44 9.46
C LEU A 24 23.27 26.31 9.86
N ARG A 25 24.41 25.70 10.19
CA ARG A 25 25.64 26.44 10.49
C ARG A 25 26.14 27.23 9.30
N THR A 26 26.05 26.68 8.08
CA THR A 26 26.41 27.44 6.86
C THR A 26 25.49 28.64 6.61
N TRP A 27 24.28 28.63 7.16
CA TRP A 27 23.36 29.78 7.12
C TRP A 27 23.58 30.76 8.29
N GLY A 28 24.62 30.56 9.10
CA GLY A 28 24.99 31.43 10.22
C GLY A 28 24.22 31.18 11.51
N PHE A 29 23.58 30.01 11.67
CA PHE A 29 22.94 29.65 12.93
C PHE A 29 24.01 29.30 13.97
N ASP A 30 23.95 29.95 15.14
CA ASP A 30 24.76 29.56 16.29
C ASP A 30 24.28 28.22 16.88
N ASP A 31 25.06 27.63 17.80
CA ASP A 31 24.74 26.31 18.35
C ASP A 31 23.37 26.28 19.05
N ARG A 32 22.97 27.38 19.69
CA ARG A 32 21.66 27.48 20.34
C ARG A 32 20.54 27.45 19.30
N ALA A 33 20.68 28.22 18.22
CA ALA A 33 19.72 28.27 17.13
C ALA A 33 19.68 26.94 16.38
N VAL A 34 20.81 26.27 16.15
CA VAL A 34 20.84 24.91 15.59
C VAL A 34 20.00 23.96 16.43
N MET A 35 20.21 23.94 17.76
CA MET A 35 19.44 23.09 18.68
C MET A 35 17.93 23.40 18.66
N ASP A 36 17.56 24.67 18.48
CA ASP A 36 16.16 25.07 18.42
C ASP A 36 15.50 24.77 17.06
N TYR A 37 16.25 24.75 15.96
CA TYR A 37 15.70 24.65 14.61
C TYR A 37 15.86 23.27 13.96
N HIS A 38 16.90 22.49 14.28
CA HIS A 38 17.23 21.21 13.64
C HIS A 38 16.01 20.30 13.45
N ASP A 39 15.35 19.92 14.54
CA ASP A 39 14.23 18.98 14.50
C ASP A 39 13.03 19.55 13.73
N LYS A 40 12.87 20.88 13.69
CA LYS A 40 11.77 21.54 12.97
C LYS A 40 12.00 21.57 11.46
N TYR A 41 13.26 21.73 11.03
CA TYR A 41 13.62 21.52 9.62
C TYR A 41 13.44 20.05 9.25
N GLY A 42 13.93 19.13 10.08
CA GLY A 42 13.73 17.69 9.90
C GLY A 42 12.25 17.31 9.77
N ASP A 43 11.38 17.82 10.65
CA ASP A 43 9.92 17.60 10.60
C ASP A 43 9.25 18.16 9.33
N PHE A 44 9.75 19.27 8.81
CA PHE A 44 9.25 19.85 7.56
C PHE A 44 9.72 19.05 6.33
N PHE A 45 10.98 18.66 6.29
CA PHE A 45 11.53 17.84 5.21
C PHE A 45 10.91 16.44 5.21
N ASP A 46 10.69 15.85 6.40
CA ASP A 46 9.92 14.62 6.61
C ASP A 46 8.53 14.69 6.00
N PHE A 47 7.80 15.79 6.25
CA PHE A 47 6.48 15.98 5.66
C PHE A 47 6.52 15.99 4.12
N LEU A 48 7.50 16.66 3.51
CA LEU A 48 7.62 16.70 2.05
C LEU A 48 8.08 15.36 1.47
N ALA A 49 9.03 14.70 2.13
CA ALA A 49 9.62 13.44 1.69
C ALA A 49 8.63 12.28 1.75
N THR A 50 7.81 12.22 2.81
CA THR A 50 6.89 11.10 3.03
C THR A 50 5.51 11.31 2.41
N ALA A 51 5.13 12.52 1.99
CA ALA A 51 3.83 12.73 1.35
C ALA A 51 3.60 11.85 0.11
N PRO A 52 4.55 11.71 -0.85
CA PRO A 52 4.42 10.78 -1.98
C PRO A 52 4.45 9.30 -1.60
N VAL A 53 4.90 8.97 -0.39
CA VAL A 53 4.86 7.58 0.13
C VAL A 53 3.43 7.19 0.47
N TYR A 54 2.63 8.13 0.99
CA TYR A 54 1.27 7.88 1.48
C TYR A 54 0.16 8.28 0.51
N ASP A 55 0.42 9.22 -0.41
CA ASP A 55 -0.54 9.67 -1.41
C ASP A 55 -0.13 9.16 -2.79
N GLU A 56 -0.85 8.14 -3.29
CA GLU A 56 -0.60 7.56 -4.62
C GLU A 56 -0.84 8.53 -5.78
N ASP A 57 -1.54 9.65 -5.54
CA ASP A 57 -1.73 10.72 -6.53
C ASP A 57 -0.46 11.59 -6.67
N LEU A 58 0.48 11.49 -5.73
CA LEU A 58 1.73 12.24 -5.71
C LEU A 58 2.91 11.38 -6.18
N THR A 59 3.77 11.99 -6.98
CA THR A 59 5.11 11.48 -7.28
C THR A 59 6.16 12.30 -6.53
N PRO A 60 7.40 11.79 -6.36
CA PRO A 60 8.49 12.58 -5.75
C PRO A 60 8.77 13.93 -6.43
N ASP A 61 8.33 14.10 -7.69
CA ASP A 61 8.49 15.35 -8.45
C ASP A 61 7.33 16.33 -8.29
N ASP A 62 6.24 15.91 -7.64
CA ASP A 62 5.05 16.72 -7.46
C ASP A 62 5.20 17.71 -6.30
N PHE A 63 4.49 18.83 -6.43
CA PHE A 63 4.37 19.79 -5.35
C PHE A 63 3.43 19.24 -4.27
N VAL A 64 3.98 19.06 -3.08
CA VAL A 64 3.27 18.64 -1.87
C VAL A 64 2.53 19.85 -1.29
N PRO A 65 1.21 19.76 -1.11
CA PRO A 65 0.41 20.86 -0.55
C PRO A 65 0.66 21.01 0.94
N VAL A 66 1.27 22.11 1.35
CA VAL A 66 1.52 22.45 2.77
C VAL A 66 0.47 23.45 3.24
N ASN A 67 -0.37 23.04 4.20
CA ASN A 67 -1.28 23.97 4.87
C ASN A 67 -0.52 24.85 5.87
N GLN A 68 -0.42 26.14 5.55
CA GLN A 68 0.37 27.10 6.32
C GLN A 68 -0.10 27.26 7.77
N ARG A 69 -1.41 27.19 8.02
CA ARG A 69 -1.95 27.29 9.39
C ARG A 69 -1.55 26.07 10.21
N LEU A 70 -1.75 24.87 9.69
CA LEU A 70 -1.39 23.62 10.38
C LEU A 70 0.11 23.54 10.61
N PHE A 71 0.93 23.93 9.63
CA PHE A 71 2.39 23.94 9.78
C PHE A 71 2.84 24.90 10.88
N ARG A 72 2.31 26.14 10.92
CA ARG A 72 2.58 27.10 12.01
C ARG A 72 2.15 26.57 13.37
N THR A 73 1.02 25.88 13.47
CA THR A 73 0.58 25.24 14.72
C THR A 73 1.53 24.10 15.11
N ARG A 74 2.07 23.34 14.14
CA ARG A 74 3.01 22.23 14.35
C ARG A 74 4.37 22.69 14.87
N VAL A 75 5.09 23.51 14.12
CA VAL A 75 6.47 23.89 14.48
C VAL A 75 6.59 25.22 15.21
N GLY A 76 5.54 26.05 15.21
CA GLY A 76 5.52 27.41 15.74
C GLY A 76 5.65 28.46 14.64
N ALA A 77 4.93 29.59 14.77
CA ALA A 77 4.79 30.58 13.70
C ALA A 77 6.11 31.21 13.24
N ARG A 78 7.00 31.53 14.19
CA ARG A 78 8.35 32.03 13.92
C ARG A 78 9.15 31.04 13.06
N TYR A 79 9.28 29.81 13.56
CA TYR A 79 10.03 28.75 12.90
C TYR A 79 9.49 28.41 11.50
N ALA A 80 8.16 28.33 11.35
CA ALA A 80 7.55 28.01 10.06
C ALA A 80 7.91 29.03 8.97
N LYS A 81 7.97 30.32 9.33
CA LYS A 81 8.35 31.39 8.40
C LYS A 81 9.81 31.23 7.98
N ASP A 82 10.70 31.07 8.94
CA ASP A 82 12.14 30.97 8.71
C ASP A 82 12.50 29.72 7.90
N ILE A 83 11.89 28.57 8.23
CA ILE A 83 12.12 27.29 7.53
C ILE A 83 11.80 27.42 6.04
N ILE A 84 10.63 27.97 5.71
CA ILE A 84 10.21 28.14 4.31
C ILE A 84 11.10 29.16 3.60
N ALA A 85 11.36 30.32 4.24
CA ALA A 85 12.16 31.38 3.64
C ALA A 85 13.60 30.93 3.36
N ASN A 86 14.25 30.29 4.33
CA ASN A 86 15.63 29.82 4.19
C ASN A 86 15.74 28.67 3.19
N SER A 87 14.81 27.71 3.23
CA SER A 87 14.82 26.58 2.29
C SER A 87 14.60 27.02 0.85
N LEU A 88 13.74 28.02 0.62
CA LEU A 88 13.56 28.64 -0.71
C LEU A 88 14.79 29.46 -1.12
N GLY A 89 15.32 30.28 -0.21
CA GLY A 89 16.48 31.14 -0.48
C GLY A 89 17.75 30.35 -0.80
N ALA A 90 17.91 29.18 -0.17
CA ALA A 90 19.01 28.25 -0.45
C ALA A 90 18.76 27.34 -1.65
N GLY A 91 17.59 27.42 -2.30
CA GLY A 91 17.23 26.56 -3.43
C GLY A 91 17.06 25.09 -3.07
N ILE A 92 16.80 24.76 -1.80
CA ILE A 92 16.55 23.38 -1.35
C ILE A 92 15.16 22.91 -1.77
N ILE A 93 14.18 23.81 -1.66
CA ILE A 93 12.81 23.55 -2.08
C ILE A 93 12.40 24.55 -3.16
N GLU A 94 11.41 24.16 -3.93
CA GLU A 94 10.69 24.99 -4.89
C GLU A 94 9.25 25.19 -4.41
N CYS A 95 8.62 26.30 -4.82
CA CYS A 95 7.21 26.58 -4.57
C CYS A 95 6.50 26.91 -5.87
N ASP A 96 5.36 26.26 -6.13
CA ASP A 96 4.57 26.50 -7.34
C ASP A 96 3.78 27.81 -7.29
N LYS A 97 3.67 28.42 -6.10
CA LYS A 97 2.85 29.61 -5.80
C LYS A 97 1.37 29.44 -6.13
N LEU A 98 0.90 28.19 -6.23
CA LEU A 98 -0.50 27.87 -6.50
C LEU A 98 -1.22 27.57 -5.20
N PHE A 99 -2.36 28.23 -5.00
CA PHE A 99 -3.23 27.92 -3.87
C PHE A 99 -4.11 26.72 -4.21
N TYR A 100 -3.88 25.63 -3.50
CA TYR A 100 -4.72 24.44 -3.60
C TYR A 100 -6.04 24.68 -2.85
N PRO A 101 -7.20 24.43 -3.50
CA PRO A 101 -8.49 24.53 -2.86
C PRO A 101 -8.66 23.42 -1.81
N GLU A 102 -9.68 23.57 -0.98
CA GLU A 102 -10.09 22.53 -0.06
C GLU A 102 -10.54 21.28 -0.83
N ARG A 103 -9.99 20.11 -0.48
CA ARG A 103 -10.43 18.81 -1.03
C ARG A 103 -11.25 18.12 0.04
N ARG A 104 -12.46 17.69 -0.31
CA ARG A 104 -13.32 16.86 0.54
C ARG A 104 -13.43 15.45 0.01
N ASN A 105 -13.59 14.46 0.89
CA ASN A 105 -13.91 13.10 0.50
C ASN A 105 -15.40 13.00 0.10
N LYS A 106 -15.81 11.82 -0.38
CA LYS A 106 -17.22 11.56 -0.74
C LYS A 106 -18.18 11.71 0.44
N ALA A 107 -17.69 11.54 1.67
CA ALA A 107 -18.44 11.75 2.90
C ALA A 107 -18.49 13.23 3.35
N GLY A 108 -17.89 14.15 2.58
CA GLY A 108 -17.88 15.58 2.88
C GLY A 108 -16.81 16.01 3.89
N GLU A 109 -15.97 15.10 4.38
CA GLU A 109 -14.88 15.40 5.31
C GLU A 109 -13.71 16.07 4.57
N VAL A 110 -13.08 17.04 5.21
CA VAL A 110 -11.93 17.76 4.63
C VAL A 110 -10.70 16.86 4.62
N ILE A 111 -10.32 16.36 3.43
CA ILE A 111 -9.07 15.61 3.21
C ILE A 111 -7.89 16.58 3.15
N ARG A 112 -8.07 17.70 2.44
CA ARG A 112 -7.05 18.74 2.29
C ARG A 112 -7.66 20.07 2.68
N PRO A 113 -7.20 20.72 3.76
CA PRO A 113 -7.68 22.04 4.10
C PRO A 113 -7.27 23.04 3.00
N GLY A 114 -8.16 23.97 2.66
CA GLY A 114 -7.88 25.03 1.70
C GLY A 114 -6.72 25.95 2.16
N LYS A 115 -6.24 26.81 1.25
CA LYS A 115 -5.10 27.73 1.47
C LYS A 115 -3.76 27.01 1.69
N SER A 116 -3.56 25.91 0.97
CA SER A 116 -2.27 25.21 0.94
C SER A 116 -1.44 25.70 -0.25
N LEU A 117 -0.14 25.87 -0.07
CA LEU A 117 0.81 26.15 -1.16
C LEU A 117 1.61 24.88 -1.46
N GLY A 118 1.96 24.66 -2.72
CA GLY A 118 2.72 23.50 -3.15
C GLY A 118 4.22 23.69 -2.94
N TYR A 119 4.88 22.71 -2.33
CA TYR A 119 6.34 22.68 -2.15
C TYR A 119 6.92 21.33 -2.57
N ARG A 120 8.13 21.33 -3.13
CA ARG A 120 8.88 20.10 -3.42
C ARG A 120 10.37 20.32 -3.25
N PHE A 121 11.15 19.26 -3.13
CA PHE A 121 12.60 19.36 -3.18
C PHE A 121 13.06 19.77 -4.60
N ALA A 122 14.02 20.69 -4.65
CA ALA A 122 14.72 21.00 -5.89
C ALA A 122 15.52 19.77 -6.36
N PRO A 123 15.76 19.58 -7.68
CA PRO A 123 16.37 18.37 -8.21
C PRO A 123 17.68 17.93 -7.52
N ALA A 124 18.54 18.87 -7.13
CA ALA A 124 19.81 18.59 -6.46
C ALA A 124 19.68 18.01 -5.05
N PHE A 125 18.53 18.17 -4.41
CA PHE A 125 18.25 17.70 -3.04
C PHE A 125 17.28 16.52 -3.02
N ARG A 126 17.00 15.93 -4.18
CA ARG A 126 16.24 14.68 -4.28
C ARG A 126 17.19 13.51 -4.11
N GLY A 127 16.63 12.39 -3.71
CA GLY A 127 17.36 11.14 -3.57
C GLY A 127 16.65 10.20 -2.62
N LYS A 128 17.27 9.04 -2.42
CA LYS A 128 16.87 8.05 -1.42
C LYS A 128 16.68 8.70 -0.05
N LEU A 129 15.65 8.26 0.66
CA LEU A 129 15.39 8.74 2.00
C LEU A 129 16.32 8.07 3.01
N ILE A 130 16.66 8.80 4.07
CA ILE A 130 17.32 8.29 5.27
C ILE A 130 16.49 8.64 6.50
N ALA A 131 16.58 7.81 7.54
CA ALA A 131 15.97 8.09 8.83
C ALA A 131 16.96 8.87 9.72
N LEU A 132 16.47 9.93 10.34
CA LEU A 132 17.17 10.75 11.33
C LEU A 132 16.47 10.64 12.68
N ASN A 133 17.27 10.70 13.74
CA ASN A 133 16.76 10.81 15.11
C ASN A 133 16.57 12.30 15.49
N PHE A 134 15.67 12.55 16.42
CA PHE A 134 15.54 13.87 17.03
C PHE A 134 16.80 14.21 17.81
N LEU A 135 17.31 15.43 17.63
CA LEU A 135 18.41 15.96 18.42
C LEU A 135 17.93 16.38 19.81
N LYS A 136 16.69 16.89 19.91
CA LYS A 136 16.07 17.34 21.16
C LYS A 136 14.65 16.77 21.30
N PRO A 137 14.53 15.45 21.54
CA PRO A 137 13.24 14.75 21.56
C PRO A 137 12.26 15.32 22.58
N GLU A 138 12.73 15.88 23.69
CA GLU A 138 11.88 16.42 24.76
C GLU A 138 11.07 17.67 24.38
N VAL A 139 11.37 18.30 23.23
CA VAL A 139 10.65 19.47 22.72
C VAL A 139 9.69 19.10 21.59
N LEU A 140 10.19 18.96 20.35
CA LEU A 140 9.32 18.73 19.20
C LEU A 140 8.80 17.29 19.19
N GLY A 141 9.67 16.31 19.43
CA GLY A 141 9.30 14.90 19.50
C GLY A 141 8.17 14.65 20.49
N ARG A 142 8.34 15.12 21.74
CA ARG A 142 7.31 15.07 22.79
C ARG A 142 6.01 15.73 22.36
N LYS A 143 6.08 16.90 21.72
CA LYS A 143 4.89 17.60 21.22
C LYS A 143 4.16 16.78 20.15
N LEU A 144 4.88 16.10 19.27
CA LEU A 144 4.29 15.26 18.23
C LEU A 144 3.67 13.99 18.82
N ASP A 145 4.32 13.35 19.77
CA ASP A 145 3.82 12.14 20.42
C ASP A 145 2.59 12.41 21.27
N LEU A 146 2.57 13.52 22.03
CA LEU A 146 1.38 13.97 22.75
C LEU A 146 0.20 14.25 21.82
N ARG A 147 0.46 14.76 20.60
CA ARG A 147 -0.60 14.96 19.60
C ARG A 147 -1.13 13.66 19.03
N THR A 148 -0.25 12.71 18.73
CA THR A 148 -0.66 11.37 18.30
C THR A 148 -1.50 10.70 19.39
N ALA A 149 -1.07 10.77 20.65
CA ALA A 149 -1.83 10.24 21.79
C ALA A 149 -3.20 10.93 21.95
N ALA A 150 -3.26 12.27 21.84
CA ALA A 150 -4.50 13.02 21.93
C ALA A 150 -5.51 12.63 20.82
N LYS A 151 -5.05 12.47 19.57
CA LYS A 151 -5.89 12.02 18.46
C LYS A 151 -6.45 10.60 18.70
N ARG A 152 -5.61 9.69 19.22
CA ARG A 152 -6.04 8.33 19.57
C ARG A 152 -7.09 8.35 20.68
N ALA A 153 -6.89 9.17 21.71
CA ALA A 153 -7.85 9.33 22.80
C ALA A 153 -9.20 9.91 22.30
N GLU A 154 -9.16 10.92 21.43
CA GLU A 154 -10.37 11.49 20.80
C GLU A 154 -11.13 10.44 19.99
N ARG A 155 -10.41 9.63 19.21
CA ARG A 155 -11.00 8.52 18.44
C ARG A 155 -11.62 7.47 19.36
N ALA A 156 -10.93 7.08 20.43
CA ALA A 156 -11.44 6.12 21.40
C ALA A 156 -12.72 6.63 22.10
N ALA A 157 -12.73 7.90 22.52
CA ALA A 157 -13.91 8.53 23.12
C ALA A 157 -15.08 8.61 22.14
N ARG A 158 -14.81 8.91 20.85
CA ARG A 158 -15.84 8.90 19.81
C ARG A 158 -16.42 7.50 19.59
N ALA A 159 -15.55 6.49 19.52
CA ALA A 159 -15.95 5.09 19.37
C ALA A 159 -16.79 4.59 20.56
N GLU A 160 -16.48 5.05 21.78
CA GLU A 160 -17.28 4.74 22.97
C GLU A 160 -18.66 5.40 22.88
N ALA A 161 -18.72 6.66 22.48
CA ALA A 161 -19.98 7.39 22.32
C ALA A 161 -20.88 6.84 21.21
N THR A 162 -20.31 6.31 20.11
CA THR A 162 -21.08 5.74 18.99
C THR A 162 -21.33 4.24 19.11
N GLY A 163 -20.61 3.55 20.02
CA GLY A 163 -20.58 2.09 20.10
C GLY A 163 -19.78 1.39 18.99
N ASP A 164 -19.23 2.14 18.02
CA ASP A 164 -18.42 1.59 16.94
C ASP A 164 -16.95 1.48 17.37
N GLN A 165 -16.61 0.31 17.93
CA GLN A 165 -15.28 0.00 18.45
C GLN A 165 -14.35 -0.64 17.42
N LEU A 166 -14.79 -0.87 16.17
CA LEU A 166 -14.06 -1.68 15.20
C LEU A 166 -12.65 -1.12 14.93
N LEU A 167 -12.55 0.16 14.56
CA LEU A 167 -11.25 0.76 14.23
C LEU A 167 -10.33 0.87 15.44
N VAL A 168 -10.89 1.08 16.64
CA VAL A 168 -10.11 1.14 17.88
C VAL A 168 -9.50 -0.22 18.20
N ARG A 169 -10.26 -1.31 18.02
CA ARG A 169 -9.76 -2.67 18.23
C ARG A 169 -8.71 -3.06 17.19
N ILE A 170 -8.95 -2.77 15.91
CA ILE A 170 -7.96 -3.00 14.84
C ILE A 170 -6.68 -2.21 15.11
N GLU A 171 -6.79 -0.95 15.52
CA GLU A 171 -5.63 -0.14 15.90
C GLU A 171 -4.89 -0.77 17.10
N ALA A 172 -5.61 -1.25 18.11
CA ALA A 172 -5.01 -1.95 19.24
C ALA A 172 -4.25 -3.23 18.82
N ASP A 173 -4.80 -4.03 17.92
CA ASP A 173 -4.14 -5.24 17.40
C ASP A 173 -2.90 -4.91 16.56
N VAL A 174 -3.00 -3.92 15.68
CA VAL A 174 -1.85 -3.45 14.87
C VAL A 174 -0.74 -2.88 15.77
N ASN A 175 -1.09 -2.23 16.88
CA ASN A 175 -0.11 -1.72 17.86
C ASN A 175 0.75 -2.83 18.49
N ARG A 176 0.29 -4.09 18.45
CA ARG A 176 1.03 -5.25 18.97
C ARG A 176 2.00 -5.86 17.97
N LEU A 177 2.10 -5.34 16.75
CA LEU A 177 3.09 -5.77 15.78
C LEU A 177 4.35 -4.92 15.82
N ARG A 178 5.49 -5.58 15.68
CA ARG A 178 6.79 -4.99 15.40
C ARG A 178 7.48 -5.76 14.29
N ILE A 179 8.58 -5.22 13.81
CA ILE A 179 9.39 -5.83 12.76
C ILE A 179 10.86 -5.90 13.20
N HIS A 180 11.57 -6.97 12.85
CA HIS A 180 13.01 -7.05 12.99
C HIS A 180 13.67 -6.05 12.03
N ARG A 181 13.87 -4.82 12.53
CA ARG A 181 14.28 -3.63 11.78
C ARG A 181 15.46 -3.90 10.86
N ASP A 182 16.59 -4.34 11.43
CA ASP A 182 17.84 -4.42 10.69
C ASP A 182 17.79 -5.48 9.58
N GLN A 183 17.12 -6.62 9.83
CA GLN A 183 16.90 -7.66 8.83
C GLN A 183 16.00 -7.17 7.69
N ALA A 184 14.91 -6.48 8.01
CA ALA A 184 14.00 -5.92 7.02
C ALA A 184 14.65 -4.81 6.19
N LEU A 185 15.42 -3.92 6.81
CA LEU A 185 16.15 -2.85 6.11
C LEU A 185 17.26 -3.42 5.24
N ALA A 186 18.06 -4.37 5.73
CA ALA A 186 19.12 -5.01 4.94
C ALA A 186 18.55 -5.72 3.70
N ARG A 187 17.40 -6.38 3.83
CA ARG A 187 16.71 -7.00 2.68
C ARG A 187 16.21 -5.95 1.68
N ASN A 188 15.59 -4.87 2.17
CA ASN A 188 15.11 -3.77 1.32
C ASN A 188 16.27 -3.11 0.54
N GLU A 189 17.41 -2.90 1.22
CA GLU A 189 18.64 -2.38 0.63
C GLU A 189 19.17 -3.32 -0.46
N ALA A 190 19.29 -4.61 -0.15
CA ALA A 190 19.80 -5.59 -1.10
C ALA A 190 18.96 -5.68 -2.38
N VAL A 191 17.63 -5.66 -2.26
CA VAL A 191 16.71 -5.64 -3.41
C VAL A 191 16.93 -4.37 -4.25
N TYR A 192 17.04 -3.20 -3.61
CA TYR A 192 17.27 -1.94 -4.30
C TYR A 192 18.60 -1.94 -5.05
N GLU A 193 19.71 -2.24 -4.39
CA GLU A 193 21.05 -2.19 -4.96
C GLU A 193 21.21 -3.20 -6.12
N ARG A 194 20.74 -4.43 -5.94
CA ARG A 194 20.79 -5.47 -7.00
C ARG A 194 19.93 -5.07 -8.20
N THR A 195 18.75 -4.52 -7.95
CA THR A 195 17.87 -4.07 -9.04
C THR A 195 18.45 -2.85 -9.75
N LEU A 196 19.02 -1.88 -9.03
CA LEU A 196 19.65 -0.71 -9.62
C LEU A 196 20.85 -1.11 -10.49
N ALA A 197 21.74 -1.96 -9.97
CA ALA A 197 22.88 -2.49 -10.71
C ALA A 197 22.44 -3.19 -12.01
N PHE A 198 21.41 -4.03 -11.93
CA PHE A 198 20.82 -4.67 -13.10
C PHE A 198 20.28 -3.66 -14.12
N LEU A 199 19.54 -2.63 -13.69
CA LEU A 199 19.04 -1.58 -14.59
C LEU A 199 20.19 -0.80 -15.23
N THR A 200 21.25 -0.50 -14.48
CA THR A 200 22.43 0.23 -14.97
C THR A 200 23.18 -0.56 -16.04
N GLU A 201 23.37 -1.87 -15.85
CA GLU A 201 23.96 -2.76 -16.85
C GLU A 201 23.15 -2.77 -18.15
N HIS A 202 21.81 -2.71 -18.04
CA HIS A 202 20.88 -2.73 -19.17
C HIS A 202 20.46 -1.33 -19.65
N ARG A 203 21.17 -0.27 -19.22
CA ARG A 203 20.79 1.12 -19.49
C ARG A 203 20.63 1.42 -20.98
N THR A 204 21.51 0.88 -21.82
CA THR A 204 21.46 1.08 -23.28
C THR A 204 20.15 0.54 -23.89
N LEU A 205 19.67 -0.60 -23.41
CA LEU A 205 18.38 -1.17 -23.84
C LEU A 205 17.20 -0.33 -23.33
N LEU A 206 17.34 0.21 -22.12
CA LEU A 206 16.31 0.99 -21.42
C LEU A 206 16.32 2.50 -21.73
N ALA A 207 17.30 3.00 -22.50
CA ALA A 207 17.43 4.41 -22.89
C ALA A 207 16.37 4.85 -23.92
N ARG A 208 15.34 4.05 -24.15
CA ARG A 208 14.24 4.31 -25.08
C ARG A 208 13.04 4.89 -24.33
N THR A 209 12.11 5.52 -25.05
CA THR A 209 10.81 6.00 -24.50
C THR A 209 9.71 4.93 -24.59
N THR A 210 9.97 3.81 -25.28
CA THR A 210 9.07 2.66 -25.40
C THR A 210 9.79 1.36 -25.07
N CYS A 211 9.08 0.43 -24.43
CA CYS A 211 9.54 -0.94 -24.17
C CYS A 211 8.46 -1.93 -24.63
N PRO A 212 8.66 -2.56 -25.81
CA PRO A 212 7.86 -3.70 -26.26
C PRO A 212 7.73 -4.80 -25.19
N MET A 213 6.64 -5.56 -25.23
CA MET A 213 6.38 -6.59 -24.22
C MET A 213 7.46 -7.67 -24.25
N GLU A 214 7.94 -8.01 -25.44
CA GLU A 214 8.98 -9.01 -25.69
C GLU A 214 10.29 -8.65 -24.98
N TYR A 215 10.70 -7.37 -25.07
CA TYR A 215 11.91 -6.89 -24.39
C TYR A 215 11.73 -6.84 -22.87
N TYR A 216 10.57 -6.43 -22.38
CA TYR A 216 10.30 -6.44 -20.95
C TYR A 216 10.28 -7.87 -20.39
N ASN A 217 9.71 -8.83 -21.11
CA ASN A 217 9.71 -10.24 -20.73
C ASN A 217 11.12 -10.82 -20.72
N TYR A 218 11.94 -10.48 -21.72
CA TYR A 218 13.36 -10.83 -21.75
C TYR A 218 14.09 -10.32 -20.50
N LEU A 219 13.89 -9.05 -20.13
CA LEU A 219 14.48 -8.47 -18.92
C LEU A 219 14.02 -9.17 -17.63
N LEU A 220 12.74 -9.55 -17.55
CA LEU A 220 12.22 -10.30 -16.39
C LEU A 220 12.85 -11.69 -16.28
N ASP A 221 13.01 -12.39 -17.41
CA ASP A 221 13.63 -13.71 -17.44
C ASP A 221 15.11 -13.63 -17.07
N LEU A 222 15.81 -12.61 -17.59
CA LEU A 222 17.21 -12.36 -17.29
C LEU A 222 17.41 -12.02 -15.81
N ALA A 223 16.64 -11.06 -15.28
CA ALA A 223 16.68 -10.67 -13.86
C ALA A 223 16.55 -11.90 -12.93
N ARG A 224 15.55 -12.75 -13.20
CA ARG A 224 15.30 -13.97 -12.42
C ARG A 224 16.47 -14.95 -12.47
N ASN A 225 17.07 -15.12 -13.65
CA ASN A 225 18.17 -16.07 -13.83
C ASN A 225 19.50 -15.53 -13.27
N THR A 226 19.63 -14.20 -13.16
CA THR A 226 20.78 -13.55 -12.57
C THR A 226 20.74 -13.62 -11.04
N ASP A 227 19.63 -13.21 -10.44
CA ASP A 227 19.52 -13.06 -8.98
C ASP A 227 18.06 -12.92 -8.53
N GLU A 228 17.63 -13.76 -7.59
CA GLU A 228 16.25 -13.78 -7.10
C GLU A 228 15.83 -12.48 -6.38
N ALA A 229 16.79 -11.68 -5.91
CA ALA A 229 16.52 -10.40 -5.26
C ALA A 229 16.24 -9.26 -6.26
N ILE A 230 16.54 -9.43 -7.56
CA ILE A 230 16.24 -8.40 -8.56
C ILE A 230 14.72 -8.34 -8.79
N THR A 231 14.12 -7.19 -8.46
CA THR A 231 12.68 -6.99 -8.55
C THR A 231 12.36 -5.83 -9.49
N LEU A 232 12.07 -6.14 -10.75
CA LEU A 232 11.70 -5.12 -11.74
C LEU A 232 10.29 -4.54 -11.47
N PRO A 233 10.11 -3.22 -11.62
CA PRO A 233 8.81 -2.59 -11.50
C PRO A 233 7.89 -3.02 -12.63
N ALA A 234 6.60 -3.23 -12.34
CA ALA A 234 5.66 -3.73 -13.34
C ALA A 234 5.56 -2.78 -14.55
N ARG A 235 5.65 -3.35 -15.76
CA ARG A 235 5.60 -2.60 -17.03
C ARG A 235 4.47 -1.57 -17.11
N LYS A 236 3.28 -1.92 -16.63
CA LYS A 236 2.10 -1.03 -16.64
C LYS A 236 2.33 0.23 -15.79
N ASP A 237 3.03 0.10 -14.66
CA ASP A 237 3.26 1.19 -13.71
C ASP A 237 4.34 2.12 -14.27
N VAL A 238 5.39 1.55 -14.86
CA VAL A 238 6.41 2.31 -15.60
C VAL A 238 5.78 3.07 -16.77
N ALA A 239 4.94 2.40 -17.59
CA ALA A 239 4.24 3.03 -18.70
C ALA A 239 3.29 4.15 -18.25
N LYS A 240 2.56 3.95 -17.13
CA LYS A 240 1.73 4.99 -16.52
C LYS A 240 2.57 6.19 -16.10
N ARG A 241 3.72 5.96 -15.47
CA ARG A 241 4.65 7.02 -15.03
C ARG A 241 5.17 7.84 -16.22
N LEU A 242 5.62 7.16 -17.27
CA LEU A 242 6.07 7.78 -18.53
C LEU A 242 4.97 8.63 -19.18
N LYS A 243 3.74 8.10 -19.25
CA LYS A 243 2.58 8.84 -19.78
C LYS A 243 2.32 10.12 -18.97
N THR A 244 2.31 10.01 -17.65
CA THR A 244 2.12 11.16 -16.74
C THR A 244 3.24 12.19 -16.90
N ALA A 245 4.50 11.76 -16.94
CA ALA A 245 5.64 12.64 -17.13
C ALA A 245 5.59 13.37 -18.48
N ARG A 246 5.19 12.67 -19.55
CA ARG A 246 5.00 13.28 -20.88
C ARG A 246 3.90 14.35 -20.87
N MET A 247 2.74 14.05 -20.29
CA MET A 247 1.65 15.05 -20.18
C MET A 247 2.09 16.28 -19.37
N LYS A 248 2.88 16.09 -18.30
CA LYS A 248 3.46 17.20 -17.53
C LYS A 248 4.46 18.00 -18.35
N ALA A 249 5.36 17.32 -19.07
CA ALA A 249 6.37 17.96 -19.91
C ALA A 249 5.76 18.80 -21.04
N GLU A 250 4.69 18.30 -21.68
CA GLU A 250 3.90 19.02 -22.69
C GLU A 250 3.26 20.29 -22.08
N LYS A 251 2.72 20.19 -20.86
CA LYS A 251 2.13 21.35 -20.16
C LYS A 251 3.17 22.40 -19.73
N LEU A 252 4.39 21.97 -19.41
CA LEU A 252 5.49 22.81 -18.90
C LEU A 252 6.48 23.26 -20.00
N ALA A 253 6.26 22.86 -21.26
CA ALA A 253 7.17 23.12 -22.38
C ALA A 253 8.63 22.69 -22.12
N THR A 254 8.84 21.57 -21.40
CA THR A 254 10.18 21.06 -21.05
C THR A 254 10.69 20.00 -22.04
N PRO A 255 12.01 19.87 -22.26
CA PRO A 255 12.52 19.37 -23.55
C PRO A 255 12.63 17.85 -23.74
N ALA A 256 12.40 16.99 -22.74
CA ALA A 256 12.51 15.54 -22.95
C ALA A 256 11.58 14.73 -22.05
N ALA A 257 10.88 13.76 -22.64
CA ALA A 257 10.18 12.73 -21.89
C ALA A 257 11.20 11.76 -21.26
N PRO A 258 10.99 11.30 -20.02
CA PRO A 258 11.89 10.34 -19.40
C PRO A 258 12.00 9.05 -20.20
N THR A 259 13.16 8.40 -20.11
CA THR A 259 13.42 7.07 -20.65
C THR A 259 12.83 5.98 -19.75
N TRP A 260 12.71 4.76 -20.26
CA TRP A 260 12.34 3.60 -19.44
C TRP A 260 13.32 3.36 -18.30
N TYR A 261 14.62 3.59 -18.52
CA TYR A 261 15.64 3.52 -17.47
C TYR A 261 15.28 4.45 -16.31
N GLN A 262 15.07 5.74 -16.60
CA GLN A 262 14.74 6.75 -15.59
C GLN A 262 13.43 6.43 -14.85
N ALA A 263 12.39 6.05 -15.59
CA ALA A 263 11.11 5.71 -14.97
C ALA A 263 11.18 4.43 -14.11
N MET A 264 12.02 3.47 -14.48
CA MET A 264 12.28 2.27 -13.67
C MET A 264 13.10 2.61 -12.42
N GLU A 265 14.17 3.38 -12.56
CA GLU A 265 15.02 3.88 -11.46
C GLU A 265 14.21 4.65 -10.41
N GLU A 266 13.35 5.57 -10.86
CA GLU A 266 12.41 6.30 -10.00
C GLU A 266 11.41 5.36 -9.31
N SER A 267 10.96 4.31 -9.99
CA SER A 267 10.00 3.35 -9.44
C SER A 267 10.62 2.48 -8.35
N ILE A 268 11.85 2.00 -8.55
CA ILE A 268 12.56 1.21 -7.53
C ILE A 268 12.96 2.07 -6.33
N THR A 269 13.32 3.33 -6.55
CA THR A 269 13.62 4.29 -5.47
C THR A 269 12.37 4.58 -4.65
N ALA A 270 11.23 4.86 -5.30
CA ALA A 270 9.97 5.09 -4.60
C ALA A 270 9.51 3.85 -3.81
N SER A 271 9.72 2.64 -4.35
CA SER A 271 9.42 1.39 -3.64
C SER A 271 10.33 1.20 -2.43
N HIS A 272 11.63 1.45 -2.60
CA HIS A 272 12.61 1.39 -1.53
C HIS A 272 12.24 2.34 -0.38
N ASP A 273 11.94 3.60 -0.70
CA ASP A 273 11.64 4.63 0.30
C ASP A 273 10.32 4.35 1.04
N ARG A 274 9.30 3.86 0.33
CA ARG A 274 8.04 3.41 0.96
C ARG A 274 8.29 2.29 1.96
N ASN A 275 9.13 1.32 1.59
CA ASN A 275 9.48 0.21 2.47
C ASN A 275 10.29 0.67 3.68
N LEU A 276 11.29 1.53 3.49
CA LEU A 276 12.07 2.14 4.57
C LEU A 276 11.14 2.80 5.60
N VAL A 277 10.27 3.69 5.13
CA VAL A 277 9.32 4.41 5.99
C VAL A 277 8.43 3.42 6.74
N THR A 278 7.85 2.45 6.05
CA THR A 278 6.92 1.48 6.67
C THR A 278 7.64 0.60 7.70
N VAL A 279 8.85 0.12 7.40
CA VAL A 279 9.67 -0.70 8.32
C VAL A 279 10.04 0.08 9.57
N GLU A 280 10.50 1.32 9.43
CA GLU A 280 10.89 2.17 10.55
C GLU A 280 9.69 2.55 11.44
N GLN A 281 8.51 2.79 10.84
CA GLN A 281 7.27 2.99 11.60
C GLN A 281 6.84 1.75 12.38
N LEU A 282 6.95 0.57 11.76
CA LEU A 282 6.68 -0.71 12.41
C LEU A 282 7.68 -0.98 13.53
N ALA A 283 8.97 -0.71 13.32
CA ALA A 283 10.01 -0.94 14.32
C ALA A 283 9.84 -0.03 15.55
N SER A 284 9.54 1.25 15.30
CA SER A 284 9.39 2.25 16.35
C SER A 284 8.02 2.23 17.05
N GLY A 285 7.00 1.66 16.41
CA GLY A 285 5.61 1.73 16.90
C GLY A 285 4.92 3.07 16.63
N HIS A 286 5.48 3.90 15.74
CA HIS A 286 4.94 5.20 15.34
C HIS A 286 4.37 5.16 13.93
N PHE A 287 3.18 4.58 13.78
CA PHE A 287 2.55 4.37 12.48
C PHE A 287 1.39 5.33 12.21
N GLN A 288 0.95 5.34 10.95
CA GLN A 288 -0.22 6.09 10.51
C GLN A 288 -1.51 5.60 11.17
N ASP A 289 -2.47 6.51 11.23
CA ASP A 289 -3.81 6.22 11.71
C ASP A 289 -4.45 5.11 10.85
N VAL A 290 -5.08 4.13 11.50
CA VAL A 290 -5.95 3.17 10.79
C VAL A 290 -7.10 3.94 10.15
N THR A 291 -7.38 3.67 8.87
CA THR A 291 -8.45 4.34 8.12
C THR A 291 -9.39 3.36 7.45
N ARG A 292 -10.66 3.76 7.33
CA ARG A 292 -11.70 3.05 6.60
C ARG A 292 -12.58 4.10 5.91
N PRO A 293 -12.38 4.36 4.60
CA PRO A 293 -13.02 5.49 3.91
C PRO A 293 -14.54 5.50 3.97
N ASP A 294 -15.16 4.32 3.98
CA ASP A 294 -16.59 4.15 4.20
C ASP A 294 -16.88 2.84 4.96
N PRO A 295 -18.05 2.70 5.63
CA PRO A 295 -18.36 1.54 6.46
C PRO A 295 -18.37 0.18 5.73
N GLU A 296 -18.46 0.13 4.40
CA GLU A 296 -18.45 -1.12 3.62
C GLU A 296 -17.06 -1.40 3.00
N SER A 297 -16.13 -0.44 3.11
CA SER A 297 -14.81 -0.54 2.52
C SER A 297 -13.85 -1.40 3.36
N ARG A 298 -12.73 -1.77 2.75
CA ARG A 298 -11.60 -2.40 3.45
C ARG A 298 -10.98 -1.42 4.45
N VAL A 299 -10.30 -1.98 5.43
CA VAL A 299 -9.47 -1.21 6.37
C VAL A 299 -8.06 -1.09 5.83
N PHE A 300 -7.50 0.12 5.91
CA PHE A 300 -6.15 0.43 5.52
C PHE A 300 -5.29 0.64 6.76
N THR A 301 -4.21 -0.13 6.83
CA THR A 301 -3.19 -0.09 7.87
C THR A 301 -1.81 -0.12 7.21
N MET A 302 -0.76 0.13 7.97
CA MET A 302 0.62 -0.06 7.50
C MET A 302 0.91 -1.48 6.98
N LEU A 303 0.16 -2.51 7.40
CA LEU A 303 0.35 -3.88 6.93
C LEU A 303 -0.11 -4.05 5.48
N THR A 304 -1.14 -3.28 5.08
CA THR A 304 -1.62 -3.28 3.69
C THR A 304 -0.63 -2.64 2.73
N SER A 305 0.27 -1.76 3.23
CA SER A 305 1.35 -1.16 2.46
C SER A 305 2.71 -1.85 2.63
N LEU A 306 2.85 -2.75 3.60
CA LEU A 306 4.10 -3.47 3.87
C LEU A 306 4.41 -4.46 2.74
N ALA A 307 5.60 -4.32 2.16
CA ALA A 307 6.13 -5.25 1.17
C ALA A 307 6.06 -6.69 1.66
N THR A 308 5.67 -7.60 0.76
CA THR A 308 5.45 -9.01 1.08
C THR A 308 6.69 -9.66 1.69
N GLU A 309 7.86 -9.31 1.15
CA GLU A 309 9.17 -9.82 1.53
C GLU A 309 9.58 -9.36 2.95
N SER A 310 9.05 -8.22 3.41
CA SER A 310 9.31 -7.69 4.74
C SER A 310 8.44 -8.35 5.81
N ARG A 311 7.33 -9.01 5.44
CA ARG A 311 6.39 -9.63 6.38
C ARG A 311 7.02 -10.77 7.19
N ALA A 312 8.03 -11.43 6.64
CA ALA A 312 8.79 -12.47 7.34
C ALA A 312 9.50 -11.98 8.61
N ASN A 313 9.70 -10.68 8.72
CA ASN A 313 10.35 -10.06 9.87
C ASN A 313 9.34 -9.59 10.94
N LEU A 314 8.04 -9.80 10.74
CA LEU A 314 7.02 -9.37 11.70
C LEU A 314 6.97 -10.31 12.91
N TYR A 315 6.78 -9.72 14.09
CA TYR A 315 6.55 -10.45 15.34
C TYR A 315 5.54 -9.72 16.23
N HIS A 316 4.93 -10.48 17.14
CA HIS A 316 4.00 -9.94 18.15
C HIS A 316 4.77 -9.51 19.42
N VAL A 317 4.54 -8.29 19.90
CA VAL A 317 5.30 -7.71 21.04
C VAL A 317 5.17 -8.51 22.33
N ASP A 318 3.96 -9.01 22.63
CA ASP A 318 3.73 -9.79 23.86
C ASP A 318 4.15 -11.26 23.71
N TYR A 319 4.37 -11.74 22.47
CA TYR A 319 4.69 -13.13 22.17
C TYR A 319 5.78 -13.22 21.09
N PRO A 320 6.98 -12.64 21.32
CA PRO A 320 7.99 -12.46 20.27
C PRO A 320 8.57 -13.78 19.75
N GLY A 321 8.48 -14.87 20.52
CA GLY A 321 8.92 -16.20 20.11
C GLY A 321 7.85 -17.04 19.42
N GLU A 322 6.62 -16.55 19.30
CA GLU A 322 5.54 -17.28 18.63
C GLU A 322 5.46 -16.90 17.15
N ARG A 323 5.38 -17.92 16.29
CA ARG A 323 5.29 -17.71 14.85
C ARG A 323 3.94 -17.10 14.49
N LEU A 324 3.97 -16.23 13.49
CA LEU A 324 2.78 -15.66 12.89
C LEU A 324 2.44 -16.39 11.60
N PHE A 325 1.16 -16.63 11.38
CA PHE A 325 0.62 -17.26 10.18
C PHE A 325 -0.30 -16.31 9.45
N ASN A 326 -0.18 -16.27 8.12
CA ASN A 326 -1.14 -15.65 7.24
C ASN A 326 -2.09 -16.70 6.69
N LEU A 327 -3.39 -16.52 6.95
CA LEU A 327 -4.47 -17.34 6.43
C LEU A 327 -5.03 -16.66 5.18
N ASP A 328 -4.64 -17.14 4.00
CA ASP A 328 -5.03 -16.59 2.70
C ASP A 328 -6.16 -17.40 2.08
N ILE A 329 -7.20 -16.72 1.58
CA ILE A 329 -8.30 -17.40 0.89
C ILE A 329 -7.91 -17.63 -0.56
N ARG A 330 -7.68 -18.90 -0.91
CA ARG A 330 -7.35 -19.25 -2.30
C ARG A 330 -8.51 -18.85 -3.19
N ASN A 331 -8.18 -18.14 -4.26
CA ASN A 331 -9.16 -17.70 -5.26
C ASN A 331 -10.26 -16.81 -4.65
N CYS A 332 -9.97 -16.03 -3.61
CA CYS A 332 -10.99 -15.24 -2.91
C CYS A 332 -11.90 -14.44 -3.86
N GLN A 333 -11.34 -13.60 -4.73
CA GLN A 333 -12.13 -12.77 -5.65
C GLN A 333 -13.08 -13.56 -6.56
N PRO A 334 -12.63 -14.58 -7.33
CA PRO A 334 -13.55 -15.42 -8.10
C PRO A 334 -14.47 -16.28 -7.20
N PHE A 335 -14.04 -16.68 -6.00
CA PHE A 335 -14.90 -17.38 -5.03
C PHE A 335 -16.06 -16.49 -4.55
N LEU A 336 -15.84 -15.20 -4.31
CA LEU A 336 -16.88 -14.27 -3.85
C LEU A 336 -18.05 -14.10 -4.83
N LEU A 337 -17.87 -14.45 -6.11
CA LEU A 337 -18.99 -14.56 -7.04
C LEU A 337 -20.02 -15.62 -6.62
N ASN A 338 -19.61 -16.64 -5.85
CA ASN A 338 -20.52 -17.65 -5.33
C ASN A 338 -21.58 -17.05 -4.40
N VAL A 339 -21.28 -15.95 -3.71
CA VAL A 339 -22.27 -15.18 -2.93
C VAL A 339 -23.34 -14.58 -3.85
N LEU A 340 -22.94 -14.03 -4.99
CA LEU A 340 -23.87 -13.47 -5.97
C LEU A 340 -24.65 -14.55 -6.72
N LEU A 341 -24.01 -15.69 -7.02
CA LEU A 341 -24.64 -16.84 -7.65
C LEU A 341 -25.67 -17.48 -6.71
N LYS A 342 -25.36 -17.63 -5.42
CA LYS A 342 -26.32 -18.10 -4.40
C LYS A 342 -27.57 -17.22 -4.36
N ARG A 343 -27.38 -15.90 -4.31
CA ARG A 343 -28.48 -14.91 -4.35
C ARG A 343 -29.31 -14.99 -5.62
N ARG A 344 -28.70 -15.29 -6.76
CA ARG A 344 -29.42 -15.42 -8.04
C ARG A 344 -30.22 -16.72 -8.10
N TYR A 345 -29.65 -17.83 -7.63
CA TYR A 345 -30.21 -19.16 -7.80
C TYR A 345 -30.85 -19.69 -6.51
N ALA A 346 -30.04 -20.19 -5.57
CA ALA A 346 -30.54 -20.87 -4.38
C ALA A 346 -31.48 -20.02 -3.51
N ASP A 347 -31.16 -18.74 -3.30
CA ASP A 347 -32.01 -17.86 -2.47
C ASP A 347 -33.37 -17.55 -3.13
N ASN A 348 -33.50 -17.78 -4.45
CA ASN A 348 -34.77 -17.70 -5.19
C ASN A 348 -35.39 -19.07 -5.47
N GLY A 349 -34.90 -20.14 -4.83
CA GLY A 349 -35.39 -21.51 -5.04
C GLY A 349 -35.08 -22.09 -6.43
N LEU A 350 -34.15 -21.50 -7.19
CA LEU A 350 -33.77 -21.99 -8.51
C LEU A 350 -32.59 -22.96 -8.41
N PRO A 351 -32.58 -24.05 -9.21
CA PRO A 351 -31.42 -24.94 -9.28
C PRO A 351 -30.24 -24.22 -9.94
N TYR A 352 -29.02 -24.57 -9.54
CA TYR A 352 -27.82 -24.09 -10.20
C TYR A 352 -27.66 -24.75 -11.58
N PRO A 353 -27.41 -23.98 -12.65
CA PRO A 353 -26.96 -24.54 -13.92
C PRO A 353 -25.65 -25.33 -13.77
N ALA A 354 -25.43 -26.30 -14.65
CA ALA A 354 -24.24 -27.17 -14.58
C ALA A 354 -22.91 -26.40 -14.64
N ASP A 355 -22.83 -25.33 -15.45
CA ASP A 355 -21.64 -24.49 -15.53
C ASP A 355 -21.40 -23.70 -14.23
N VAL A 356 -22.48 -23.25 -13.56
CA VAL A 356 -22.41 -22.61 -12.25
C VAL A 356 -21.93 -23.58 -11.18
N MET A 357 -22.44 -24.83 -11.17
CA MET A 357 -21.98 -25.84 -10.21
C MET A 357 -20.48 -26.12 -10.37
N ARG A 358 -20.02 -26.28 -11.61
CA ARG A 358 -18.59 -26.48 -11.91
C ARG A 358 -17.75 -25.30 -11.43
N TYR A 359 -18.16 -24.07 -11.74
CA TYR A 359 -17.48 -22.86 -11.28
C TYR A 359 -17.40 -22.76 -9.74
N ARG A 360 -18.52 -23.01 -9.06
CA ARG A 360 -18.60 -22.99 -7.58
C ARG A 360 -17.62 -24.00 -6.99
N GLN A 361 -17.58 -25.22 -7.52
CA GLN A 361 -16.66 -26.25 -7.05
C GLN A 361 -15.20 -25.86 -7.26
N GLN A 362 -14.82 -25.41 -8.47
CA GLN A 362 -13.44 -25.06 -8.80
C GLN A 362 -12.89 -23.88 -7.99
N THR A 363 -13.74 -22.89 -7.72
CA THR A 363 -13.36 -21.77 -6.87
C THR A 363 -13.29 -22.16 -5.40
N ALA A 364 -14.18 -23.03 -4.92
CA ALA A 364 -14.16 -23.56 -3.55
C ALA A 364 -12.91 -24.38 -3.25
N VAL A 365 -12.48 -25.27 -4.16
CA VAL A 365 -11.25 -26.06 -3.97
C VAL A 365 -9.96 -25.30 -4.28
N GLY A 366 -10.06 -24.05 -4.76
CA GLY A 366 -8.89 -23.22 -5.05
C GLY A 366 -8.16 -23.55 -6.37
N MET A 367 -8.77 -24.32 -7.28
CA MET A 367 -8.14 -24.78 -8.55
C MET A 367 -8.60 -24.02 -9.81
N PHE A 368 -9.49 -23.03 -9.66
CA PHE A 368 -10.06 -22.30 -10.80
C PHE A 368 -9.02 -21.71 -11.77
N TYR A 369 -7.93 -21.12 -11.27
CA TYR A 369 -6.92 -20.54 -12.17
C TYR A 369 -6.08 -21.60 -12.87
N GLU A 370 -5.71 -22.64 -12.14
CA GLU A 370 -4.90 -23.77 -12.60
C GLU A 370 -5.65 -24.52 -13.72
N ASP A 371 -6.91 -24.85 -13.49
CA ASP A 371 -7.78 -25.51 -14.48
C ASP A 371 -7.95 -24.65 -15.74
N THR A 372 -8.18 -23.35 -15.56
CA THR A 372 -8.38 -22.43 -16.68
C THR A 372 -7.09 -22.23 -17.48
N ALA A 373 -5.93 -22.13 -16.81
CA ALA A 373 -4.65 -21.98 -17.48
C ALA A 373 -4.27 -23.22 -18.29
N ASN A 374 -4.48 -24.42 -17.72
CA ASN A 374 -4.25 -25.68 -18.41
C ASN A 374 -5.11 -25.79 -19.68
N ALA A 375 -6.37 -25.35 -19.64
CA ALA A 375 -7.24 -25.30 -20.82
C ALA A 375 -6.75 -24.36 -21.93
N HIS A 376 -5.83 -23.44 -21.62
CA HIS A 376 -5.17 -22.54 -22.58
C HIS A 376 -3.75 -22.97 -22.97
N GLY A 377 -3.36 -24.22 -22.65
CA GLY A 377 -2.02 -24.74 -22.95
C GLY A 377 -0.91 -24.06 -22.16
N LEU A 378 -1.27 -23.38 -21.06
CA LEU A 378 -0.32 -22.78 -20.13
C LEU A 378 -0.14 -23.72 -18.95
N SER A 379 1.10 -24.11 -18.67
CA SER A 379 1.45 -24.73 -17.40
C SER A 379 1.42 -23.62 -16.35
N ALA A 380 0.40 -23.53 -15.49
CA ALA A 380 0.39 -22.57 -14.37
C ALA A 380 1.24 -23.05 -13.18
N THR A 381 2.36 -23.73 -13.46
CA THR A 381 3.19 -24.39 -12.44
C THR A 381 4.14 -23.40 -11.77
N ALA A 382 4.59 -22.35 -12.45
CA ALA A 382 5.40 -21.30 -11.83
C ALA A 382 4.55 -20.17 -11.22
N LYS A 383 4.98 -19.65 -10.05
CA LYS A 383 4.34 -18.53 -9.32
C LYS A 383 4.10 -17.29 -10.21
N ARG A 384 5.02 -16.99 -11.14
CA ARG A 384 4.91 -15.87 -12.10
C ARG A 384 3.82 -16.12 -13.16
N GLU A 385 3.81 -17.29 -13.78
CA GLU A 385 2.80 -17.64 -14.80
C GLU A 385 1.41 -17.57 -14.19
N ARG A 386 1.26 -18.08 -12.95
CA ARG A 386 0.02 -17.93 -12.17
C ARG A 386 -0.35 -16.46 -11.95
N LYS A 387 0.60 -15.60 -11.56
CA LYS A 387 0.37 -14.16 -11.35
C LYS A 387 -0.02 -13.43 -12.64
N GLU A 388 0.66 -13.71 -13.75
CA GLU A 388 0.36 -13.14 -15.06
C GLU A 388 -1.01 -13.60 -15.58
N PHE A 389 -1.30 -14.90 -15.45
CA PHE A 389 -2.58 -15.47 -15.81
C PHE A 389 -3.74 -14.86 -15.00
N LYS A 390 -3.57 -14.73 -13.68
CA LYS A 390 -4.50 -13.99 -12.81
C LYS A 390 -4.73 -12.56 -13.30
N GLY A 391 -3.64 -11.85 -13.65
CA GLY A 391 -3.71 -10.50 -14.21
C GLY A 391 -4.54 -10.43 -15.49
N ARG A 392 -4.35 -11.38 -16.41
CA ARG A 392 -5.17 -11.51 -17.62
C ARG A 392 -6.64 -11.78 -17.29
N MET A 393 -6.93 -12.76 -16.44
CA MET A 393 -8.31 -13.09 -16.03
C MET A 393 -9.03 -11.89 -15.42
N PHE A 394 -8.38 -11.14 -14.54
CA PHE A 394 -8.96 -9.92 -13.97
C PHE A 394 -9.17 -8.85 -15.04
N GLY A 395 -8.21 -8.62 -15.92
CA GLY A 395 -8.30 -7.60 -16.98
C GLY A 395 -9.26 -7.94 -18.11
N SER A 396 -9.53 -9.23 -18.37
CA SER A 396 -10.33 -9.68 -19.50
C SER A 396 -11.68 -10.28 -19.14
N VAL A 397 -11.93 -10.64 -17.89
CA VAL A 397 -13.22 -11.25 -17.47
C VAL A 397 -13.86 -10.43 -16.35
N PHE A 398 -13.20 -10.34 -15.20
CA PHE A 398 -13.83 -9.82 -13.99
C PHE A 398 -13.91 -8.29 -13.98
N PHE A 399 -12.78 -7.58 -14.09
CA PHE A 399 -12.68 -6.15 -13.75
C PHE A 399 -12.37 -5.24 -14.93
N GLY A 400 -12.09 -5.78 -16.12
CA GLY A 400 -11.99 -4.97 -17.34
C GLY A 400 -13.35 -4.63 -17.95
N GLU A 401 -13.38 -3.75 -18.95
CA GLU A 401 -14.59 -3.47 -19.71
C GLU A 401 -15.09 -4.71 -20.48
N THR A 402 -16.40 -4.82 -20.69
CA THR A 402 -17.02 -5.98 -21.38
C THR A 402 -16.44 -6.22 -22.78
N ARG A 403 -16.11 -5.16 -23.52
CA ARG A 403 -15.44 -5.26 -24.83
C ARG A 403 -14.10 -6.01 -24.77
N HIS A 404 -13.39 -5.95 -23.64
CA HIS A 404 -12.14 -6.71 -23.48
C HIS A 404 -12.41 -8.21 -23.33
N THR A 405 -13.52 -8.59 -22.71
CA THR A 405 -13.97 -9.99 -22.68
C THR A 405 -14.23 -10.49 -24.09
N GLU A 406 -15.02 -9.74 -24.86
CA GLU A 406 -15.43 -10.12 -26.21
C GLU A 406 -14.25 -10.20 -27.19
N ALA A 407 -13.27 -9.30 -27.03
CA ALA A 407 -12.09 -9.23 -27.90
C ALA A 407 -10.98 -10.24 -27.53
N SER A 408 -10.99 -10.81 -26.32
CA SER A 408 -9.91 -11.67 -25.85
C SER A 408 -10.23 -13.16 -25.99
N GLN A 409 -9.24 -13.97 -26.37
CA GLN A 409 -9.39 -15.43 -26.44
C GLN A 409 -9.83 -16.04 -25.09
N LEU A 410 -9.28 -15.50 -24.00
CA LEU A 410 -9.61 -15.93 -22.63
C LEU A 410 -11.05 -15.58 -22.24
N GLY A 411 -11.52 -14.38 -22.61
CA GLY A 411 -12.88 -13.97 -22.37
C GLY A 411 -13.89 -14.78 -23.19
N GLN A 412 -13.63 -14.99 -24.48
CA GLN A 412 -14.47 -15.84 -25.34
C GLN A 412 -14.54 -17.29 -24.82
N TRP A 413 -13.41 -17.84 -24.37
CA TRP A 413 -13.38 -19.15 -23.72
C TRP A 413 -14.25 -19.16 -22.45
N PHE A 414 -14.16 -18.12 -21.62
CA PHE A 414 -14.96 -18.03 -20.39
C PHE A 414 -16.46 -17.94 -20.69
N MET A 415 -16.85 -17.15 -21.70
CA MET A 415 -18.24 -17.04 -22.16
C MET A 415 -18.81 -18.40 -22.63
N LYS A 416 -17.99 -19.19 -23.33
CA LYS A 416 -18.37 -20.52 -23.81
C LYS A 416 -18.50 -21.54 -22.67
N ASN A 417 -17.57 -21.52 -21.71
CA ASN A 417 -17.49 -22.54 -20.66
C ASN A 417 -18.32 -22.20 -19.43
N TYR A 418 -18.52 -20.92 -19.11
CA TYR A 418 -19.31 -20.48 -17.96
C TYR A 418 -20.36 -19.44 -18.37
N PRO A 419 -21.27 -19.76 -19.32
CA PRO A 419 -22.21 -18.79 -19.88
C PRO A 419 -23.13 -18.18 -18.81
N SER A 420 -23.60 -18.96 -17.84
CA SER A 420 -24.50 -18.50 -16.78
C SER A 420 -23.75 -17.61 -15.77
N VAL A 421 -22.50 -17.95 -15.45
CA VAL A 421 -21.64 -17.13 -14.59
C VAL A 421 -21.29 -15.82 -15.30
N TYR A 422 -20.96 -15.88 -16.58
CA TYR A 422 -20.68 -14.69 -17.37
C TYR A 422 -21.90 -13.77 -17.48
N ALA A 423 -23.11 -14.31 -17.65
CA ALA A 423 -24.32 -13.50 -17.67
C ALA A 423 -24.49 -12.67 -16.38
N LEU A 424 -24.12 -13.23 -15.22
CA LEU A 424 -24.13 -12.50 -13.94
C LEU A 424 -23.03 -11.41 -13.89
N ILE A 425 -21.82 -11.73 -14.37
CA ILE A 425 -20.71 -10.78 -14.47
C ILE A 425 -21.10 -9.61 -15.38
N TRP A 426 -21.61 -9.91 -16.57
CA TRP A 426 -22.06 -8.93 -17.56
C TRP A 426 -23.16 -8.04 -16.99
N ALA A 427 -24.19 -8.62 -16.36
CA ALA A 427 -25.28 -7.86 -15.74
C ALA A 427 -24.77 -6.91 -14.64
N SER A 428 -23.75 -7.32 -13.90
CA SER A 428 -23.12 -6.49 -12.85
C SER A 428 -22.30 -5.34 -13.42
N LYS A 429 -21.80 -5.45 -14.65
CA LYS A 429 -20.90 -4.49 -15.30
C LYS A 429 -21.58 -3.59 -16.34
N ARG A 430 -22.82 -3.90 -16.74
CA ARG A 430 -23.48 -3.32 -17.93
C ARG A 430 -23.54 -1.79 -17.96
N HIS A 431 -23.64 -1.14 -16.79
CA HIS A 431 -23.76 0.31 -16.67
C HIS A 431 -22.42 0.97 -16.30
N ASP A 432 -21.63 0.30 -15.47
CA ASP A 432 -20.33 0.74 -15.01
C ASP A 432 -19.49 -0.50 -14.71
N TYR A 433 -18.38 -0.65 -15.45
CA TYR A 433 -17.55 -1.85 -15.38
C TYR A 433 -16.88 -2.04 -14.01
N THR A 434 -16.76 -0.97 -13.21
CA THR A 434 -16.13 -1.02 -11.88
C THR A 434 -17.04 -1.63 -10.81
N GLN A 435 -18.36 -1.70 -11.05
CA GLN A 435 -19.36 -2.11 -10.07
C GLN A 435 -19.15 -3.54 -9.57
N LEU A 436 -18.75 -4.47 -10.44
CA LEU A 436 -18.46 -5.83 -10.00
C LEU A 436 -17.29 -5.86 -9.01
N ALA A 437 -16.20 -5.14 -9.31
CA ALA A 437 -15.02 -5.08 -8.44
C ALA A 437 -15.38 -4.49 -7.06
N ILE A 438 -16.08 -3.34 -7.06
CA ILE A 438 -16.54 -2.68 -5.83
C ILE A 438 -17.42 -3.62 -5.01
N LYS A 439 -18.37 -4.31 -5.66
CA LYS A 439 -19.29 -5.23 -4.99
C LYS A 439 -18.56 -6.41 -4.36
N LEU A 440 -17.62 -7.04 -5.06
CA LEU A 440 -16.85 -8.17 -4.52
C LEU A 440 -15.92 -7.71 -3.38
N GLN A 441 -15.26 -6.56 -3.50
CA GLN A 441 -14.43 -6.00 -2.43
C GLN A 441 -15.23 -5.63 -1.17
N ARG A 442 -16.47 -5.16 -1.32
CA ARG A 442 -17.36 -4.89 -0.17
C ARG A 442 -17.84 -6.17 0.51
N ILE A 443 -18.14 -7.21 -0.26
CA ILE A 443 -18.46 -8.53 0.31
C ILE A 443 -17.24 -9.07 1.06
N GLU A 444 -16.03 -8.96 0.48
CA GLU A 444 -14.79 -9.35 1.15
C GLU A 444 -14.60 -8.61 2.48
N ALA A 445 -14.73 -7.28 2.49
CA ALA A 445 -14.60 -6.48 3.70
C ALA A 445 -15.68 -6.84 4.74
N GLY A 446 -16.94 -7.02 4.33
CA GLY A 446 -18.02 -7.44 5.21
C GLY A 446 -17.76 -8.80 5.88
N LEU A 447 -17.15 -9.74 5.16
CA LEU A 447 -16.81 -11.05 5.71
C LEU A 447 -15.58 -10.97 6.62
N VAL A 448 -14.46 -10.42 6.14
CA VAL A 448 -13.21 -10.43 6.90
C VAL A 448 -13.26 -9.42 8.04
N VAL A 449 -13.57 -8.17 7.74
CA VAL A 449 -13.49 -7.05 8.68
C VAL A 449 -14.70 -6.98 9.59
N ASP A 450 -15.92 -7.15 9.07
CA ASP A 450 -17.13 -6.93 9.87
C ASP A 450 -17.65 -8.20 10.56
N THR A 451 -17.20 -9.39 10.11
CA THR A 451 -17.65 -10.67 10.68
C THR A 451 -16.51 -11.40 11.40
N VAL A 452 -15.42 -11.70 10.71
CA VAL A 452 -14.38 -12.59 11.25
C VAL A 452 -13.48 -11.91 12.28
N LEU A 453 -12.98 -10.69 12.00
CA LEU A 453 -12.14 -9.97 12.96
C LEU A 453 -12.86 -9.76 14.32
N PRO A 454 -14.12 -9.28 14.39
CA PRO A 454 -14.83 -9.13 15.65
C PRO A 454 -15.06 -10.46 16.37
N ALA A 455 -15.31 -11.55 15.62
CA ALA A 455 -15.50 -12.88 16.20
C ALA A 455 -14.22 -13.43 16.86
N LEU A 456 -13.05 -13.18 16.26
CA LEU A 456 -11.75 -13.51 16.85
C LEU A 456 -11.46 -12.67 18.08
N GLN A 457 -11.64 -11.35 17.96
CA GLN A 457 -11.41 -10.41 19.06
C GLN A 457 -12.33 -10.68 20.26
N ALA A 458 -13.58 -11.09 20.04
CA ALA A 458 -14.51 -11.48 21.09
C ALA A 458 -14.05 -12.71 21.88
N GLN A 459 -13.22 -13.57 21.27
CA GLN A 459 -12.59 -14.72 21.93
C GLN A 459 -11.24 -14.38 22.57
N GLY A 460 -10.82 -13.11 22.55
CA GLY A 460 -9.51 -12.68 23.02
C GLY A 460 -8.35 -13.12 22.12
N ILE A 461 -8.64 -13.51 20.88
CA ILE A 461 -7.64 -13.90 19.90
C ILE A 461 -7.15 -12.64 19.18
N TRP A 462 -5.83 -12.42 19.23
CA TRP A 462 -5.19 -11.37 18.47
C TRP A 462 -5.23 -11.69 16.97
N CYS A 463 -5.59 -10.70 16.16
CA CYS A 463 -5.62 -10.84 14.71
C CYS A 463 -5.35 -9.52 14.00
N ALA A 464 -4.77 -9.58 12.81
CA ALA A 464 -4.70 -8.46 11.88
C ALA A 464 -5.16 -8.91 10.49
N SER A 465 -5.61 -8.00 9.64
CA SER A 465 -6.05 -8.32 8.27
C SER A 465 -5.18 -7.66 7.21
N ILE A 466 -4.91 -8.39 6.13
CA ILE A 466 -4.44 -7.84 4.86
C ILE A 466 -5.45 -8.25 3.79
N HIS A 467 -6.41 -7.37 3.50
CA HIS A 467 -7.51 -7.62 2.57
C HIS A 467 -8.30 -8.91 2.90
N ASP A 468 -8.20 -9.93 2.06
CA ASP A 468 -8.83 -11.25 2.17
C ASP A 468 -8.10 -12.23 3.08
N SER A 469 -7.02 -11.80 3.74
CA SER A 469 -6.23 -12.65 4.62
C SER A 469 -6.22 -12.17 6.07
N ILE A 470 -6.04 -13.13 6.99
CA ILE A 470 -5.90 -12.90 8.42
C ILE A 470 -4.52 -13.34 8.89
N ILE A 471 -3.83 -12.46 9.58
CA ILE A 471 -2.63 -12.77 10.34
C ILE A 471 -3.05 -13.10 11.78
N CYS A 472 -2.60 -14.24 12.27
CA CYS A 472 -2.81 -14.68 13.65
C CYS A 472 -1.57 -15.44 14.15
N ARG A 473 -1.55 -15.78 15.44
CA ARG A 473 -0.50 -16.60 16.01
C ARG A 473 -0.71 -18.08 15.64
N GLU A 474 0.37 -18.85 15.59
CA GLU A 474 0.35 -20.28 15.25
C GLU A 474 -0.69 -21.07 16.06
N ARG A 475 -0.79 -20.84 17.38
CA ARG A 475 -1.77 -21.55 18.22
C ARG A 475 -3.23 -21.28 17.85
N ASP A 476 -3.50 -20.13 17.24
CA ASP A 476 -4.86 -19.64 16.96
C ASP A 476 -5.31 -20.00 15.54
N VAL A 477 -4.41 -20.56 14.70
CA VAL A 477 -4.69 -20.96 13.31
C VAL A 477 -5.94 -21.82 13.19
N PRO A 478 -6.17 -22.88 14.00
CA PRO A 478 -7.36 -23.71 13.86
C PRO A 478 -8.67 -22.93 14.06
N VAL A 479 -8.71 -22.03 15.05
CA VAL A 479 -9.91 -21.23 15.36
C VAL A 479 -10.16 -20.19 14.27
N ALA A 480 -9.11 -19.50 13.83
CA ALA A 480 -9.21 -18.50 12.78
C ALA A 480 -9.60 -19.11 11.43
N MET A 481 -9.06 -20.27 11.05
CA MET A 481 -9.48 -21.01 9.85
C MET A 481 -10.96 -21.43 9.93
N ALA A 482 -11.42 -21.92 11.09
CA ALA A 482 -12.81 -22.32 11.27
C ALA A 482 -13.76 -21.13 11.10
N LEU A 483 -13.48 -19.99 11.74
CA LEU A 483 -14.31 -18.78 11.62
C LEU A 483 -14.31 -18.21 10.20
N LEU A 484 -13.15 -18.17 9.52
CA LEU A 484 -13.06 -17.79 8.11
C LEU A 484 -13.92 -18.71 7.23
N SER A 485 -13.76 -20.02 7.37
CA SER A 485 -14.51 -21.00 6.59
C SER A 485 -16.01 -20.86 6.82
N GLN A 486 -16.45 -20.76 8.07
CA GLN A 486 -17.87 -20.64 8.44
C GLN A 486 -18.48 -19.35 7.88
N ALA A 487 -17.79 -18.20 8.01
CA ALA A 487 -18.30 -16.92 7.50
C ALA A 487 -18.49 -16.94 5.98
N PHE A 488 -17.49 -17.45 5.25
CA PHE A 488 -17.57 -17.54 3.79
C PHE A 488 -18.58 -18.61 3.33
N GLU A 489 -18.67 -19.75 4.02
CA GLU A 489 -19.66 -20.79 3.73
C GLU A 489 -21.09 -20.31 3.95
N ALA A 490 -21.37 -19.63 5.06
CA ALA A 490 -22.69 -19.07 5.34
C ALA A 490 -23.13 -18.11 4.21
N ALA A 491 -22.20 -17.27 3.73
CA ALA A 491 -22.47 -16.31 2.67
C ALA A 491 -22.60 -16.95 1.27
N ALA A 492 -21.72 -17.89 0.92
CA ALA A 492 -21.63 -18.47 -0.42
C ALA A 492 -22.39 -19.80 -0.59
N GLY A 493 -22.82 -20.43 0.50
CA GLY A 493 -23.42 -21.77 0.53
C GLY A 493 -22.44 -22.88 0.14
N ILE A 494 -21.13 -22.64 0.27
CA ILE A 494 -20.02 -23.57 0.06
C ILE A 494 -18.77 -22.97 0.71
N ALA A 495 -17.92 -23.77 1.35
CA ALA A 495 -16.69 -23.30 2.00
C ALA A 495 -15.56 -23.02 0.99
N PRO A 496 -14.71 -21.99 1.21
CA PRO A 496 -13.52 -21.76 0.41
C PRO A 496 -12.34 -22.62 0.87
N SER A 497 -11.33 -22.77 -0.01
CA SER A 497 -10.02 -23.29 0.36
C SER A 497 -9.19 -22.18 1.00
N ILE A 498 -8.68 -22.44 2.19
CA ILE A 498 -7.86 -21.51 2.97
C ILE A 498 -6.46 -22.09 3.08
N GLU A 499 -5.46 -21.26 2.78
CA GLU A 499 -4.05 -21.62 2.87
C GLU A 499 -3.41 -20.93 4.08
N ALA A 500 -2.86 -21.72 4.98
CA ALA A 500 -2.11 -21.21 6.13
C ALA A 500 -0.61 -21.21 5.80
N VAL A 501 -0.02 -20.02 5.71
CA VAL A 501 1.41 -19.85 5.39
C VAL A 501 2.09 -19.16 6.58
N PRO A 502 3.16 -19.73 7.14
CA PRO A 502 3.93 -19.03 8.16
C PRO A 502 4.63 -17.81 7.56
N LEU A 503 4.66 -16.68 8.28
CA LEU A 503 5.25 -15.45 7.76
C LEU A 503 6.77 -15.57 7.56
N ASP A 504 7.46 -16.30 8.44
CA ASP A 504 8.92 -16.50 8.45
C ASP A 504 9.46 -17.42 7.32
N GLY A 505 8.57 -18.00 6.49
CA GLY A 505 8.91 -18.98 5.44
C GLY A 505 8.65 -18.54 4.00
N ASN A 506 8.58 -17.23 3.73
CA ASN A 506 8.20 -16.66 2.42
C ASN A 506 9.34 -16.35 1.45
#